data_AF-A0A0T6A5E1-F1
#
_entry.id   AF-A0A0T6A5E1-F1
#
_cell.length_a   1.000
_cell.length_b   1.000
_cell.length_c   1.000
_cell.angle_alpha   90.00
_cell.angle_beta   90.00
_cell.angle_gamma   90.00
#
_symmetry.space_group_name_H-M   'P 1'
#
loop_
_entity.id
_entity.type
_entity.pdbx_description
1 polymer ?
#
loop_
_entity_poly.entity_id
_entity_poly.type
_entity_poly.pdbx_seq_one_letter_code
_entity_poly.pdbx_strand_id
1 'polypeptide(L)'
;MTFLERVSPDLVAACWLKAELSSPRFRPRLIAALKRLNLSPRLIQRPILTSVRENRLRHQVLQLHRGDLWGGLPHRTEWWRAVIPPQEFRRLRVINYPTWTLLSLATGRLSAAATVIARGIVPAKATGRWAHEARAVITNVLQIRDRLPEVEIQNQFILMGRPTGRICTILEGNKRATALYIRHFLAKTAPVPPAIQVLIGLTEERCACLRLA
;
A
#
# COMPACT_ATOMS: atom_id res chain seq x y z
N MET A 1 -16.79 -7.76 1.07
CA MET A 1 -16.21 -7.00 -0.04
C MET A 1 -17.25 -6.90 -1.11
N THR A 2 -17.36 -5.76 -1.77
CA THR A 2 -18.23 -5.59 -2.93
C THR A 2 -17.38 -5.08 -4.09
N PHE A 3 -17.32 -5.84 -5.17
CA PHE A 3 -16.67 -5.42 -6.41
C PHE A 3 -17.57 -4.43 -7.15
N LEU A 4 -16.99 -3.34 -7.63
CA LEU A 4 -17.71 -2.28 -8.34
C LEU A 4 -17.50 -2.41 -9.84
N GLU A 5 -16.24 -2.42 -10.27
CA GLU A 5 -15.88 -2.52 -11.69
C GLU A 5 -14.50 -3.16 -11.85
N ARG A 6 -14.28 -3.82 -12.99
CA ARG A 6 -12.95 -4.25 -13.42
C ARG A 6 -12.15 -3.03 -13.83
N VAL A 7 -10.86 -3.05 -13.54
CA VAL A 7 -9.94 -1.99 -13.96
C VAL A 7 -8.68 -2.54 -14.61
N SER A 8 -8.04 -1.72 -15.42
CA SER A 8 -6.80 -2.10 -16.06
C SER A 8 -5.62 -2.06 -15.08
N PRO A 9 -4.57 -2.88 -15.30
CA PRO A 9 -3.29 -2.73 -14.62
C PRO A 9 -2.67 -1.33 -14.80
N ASP A 10 -3.00 -0.63 -15.89
CA ASP A 10 -2.53 0.73 -16.17
C ASP A 10 -3.08 1.76 -15.17
N LEU A 11 -4.35 1.61 -14.77
CA LEU A 11 -4.91 2.40 -13.68
C LEU A 11 -4.16 2.12 -12.38
N VAL A 12 -3.97 0.86 -12.04
CA VAL A 12 -3.28 0.44 -10.80
C VAL A 12 -1.87 1.01 -10.75
N ALA A 13 -1.13 0.95 -11.87
CA ALA A 13 0.19 1.53 -12.01
C ALA A 13 0.17 3.06 -11.80
N ALA A 14 -0.76 3.76 -12.43
CA ALA A 14 -0.90 5.22 -12.25
C ALA A 14 -1.19 5.59 -10.80
N CYS A 15 -2.06 4.83 -10.14
CA CYS A 15 -2.45 5.01 -8.75
C CYS A 15 -1.29 4.76 -7.79
N TRP A 16 -0.53 3.69 -8.00
CA TRP A 16 0.68 3.39 -7.24
C TRP A 16 1.68 4.55 -7.36
N LEU A 17 2.01 4.97 -8.59
CA LEU A 17 2.97 6.06 -8.83
C LEU A 17 2.52 7.38 -8.20
N LYS A 18 1.21 7.68 -8.23
CA LYS A 18 0.66 8.89 -7.60
C LYS A 18 0.86 8.86 -6.08
N ALA A 19 0.63 7.72 -5.43
CA ALA A 19 0.86 7.56 -4.00
C ALA A 19 2.36 7.68 -3.63
N GLU A 20 3.26 7.14 -4.45
CA GLU A 20 4.70 7.27 -4.26
C GLU A 20 5.18 8.72 -4.44
N LEU A 21 4.58 9.46 -5.38
CA LEU A 21 4.90 10.87 -5.63
C LEU A 21 4.50 11.79 -4.46
N SER A 22 3.42 11.45 -3.74
CA SER A 22 2.99 12.17 -2.53
C SER A 22 3.76 11.72 -1.28
N SER A 23 4.53 10.63 -1.35
CA SER A 23 5.30 10.12 -0.21
C SER A 23 6.65 10.83 -0.09
N PRO A 24 6.96 11.53 1.03
CA PRO A 24 8.28 12.14 1.23
C PRO A 24 9.43 11.13 1.14
N ARG A 25 9.19 9.89 1.57
CA ARG A 25 10.18 8.80 1.55
C ARG A 25 10.51 8.33 0.13
N PHE A 26 9.52 8.27 -0.76
CA PHE A 26 9.68 7.59 -2.05
C PHE A 26 9.74 8.54 -3.24
N ARG A 27 9.18 9.75 -3.09
CA ARG A 27 9.25 10.82 -4.08
C ARG A 27 10.67 11.07 -4.60
N PRO A 28 11.74 11.19 -3.79
CA PRO A 28 13.08 11.45 -4.34
C PRO A 28 13.55 10.37 -5.31
N ARG A 29 13.37 9.09 -4.95
CA ARG A 29 13.75 7.95 -5.79
C ARG A 29 12.87 7.84 -7.04
N LEU A 30 11.58 8.17 -6.94
CA LEU A 30 10.68 8.21 -8.09
C LEU A 30 11.07 9.31 -9.09
N ILE A 31 11.37 10.52 -8.59
CA ILE A 31 11.86 11.63 -9.42
C ILE A 31 13.17 11.26 -10.11
N ALA A 32 14.09 10.57 -9.43
CA ALA A 32 15.32 10.07 -10.03
C ALA A 32 15.05 9.06 -11.16
N ALA A 33 14.07 8.17 -10.98
CA ALA A 33 13.65 7.21 -12.02
C ALA A 33 13.07 7.92 -13.26
N LEU A 34 12.23 8.94 -13.07
CA LEU A 34 11.71 9.76 -14.17
C LEU A 34 12.83 10.48 -14.93
N LYS A 35 13.78 11.10 -14.21
CA LYS A 35 14.94 11.77 -14.82
C LYS A 35 15.80 10.80 -15.64
N ARG A 36 16.07 9.61 -15.11
CA ARG A 36 16.86 8.59 -15.81
C ARG A 36 16.23 8.14 -17.13
N LEU A 37 14.90 8.18 -17.22
CA LEU A 37 14.15 7.83 -18.44
C LEU A 37 13.83 9.06 -19.31
N ASN A 38 14.33 10.25 -18.95
CA ASN A 38 14.01 11.52 -19.60
C ASN A 38 12.48 11.80 -19.71
N LEU A 39 11.75 11.54 -18.62
CA LEU A 39 10.29 11.65 -18.56
C LEU A 39 9.82 12.82 -17.70
N SER A 40 8.75 13.48 -18.16
CA SER A 40 8.09 14.55 -17.41
C SER A 40 7.28 14.00 -16.22
N PRO A 41 7.28 14.67 -15.04
CA PRO A 41 6.39 14.35 -13.93
C PRO A 41 4.90 14.37 -14.28
N ARG A 42 4.51 15.07 -15.37
CA ARG A 42 3.14 15.06 -15.91
C ARG A 42 2.61 13.64 -16.12
N LEU A 43 3.48 12.71 -16.52
CA LEU A 43 3.15 11.30 -16.76
C LEU A 43 2.43 10.64 -15.57
N ILE A 44 2.73 11.09 -14.35
CA ILE A 44 2.15 10.59 -13.10
C ILE A 44 1.05 11.52 -12.59
N GLN A 45 1.23 12.83 -12.71
CA GLN A 45 0.30 13.82 -12.15
C GLN A 45 -1.02 13.89 -12.92
N ARG A 46 -0.99 13.69 -14.24
CA ARG A 46 -2.15 13.75 -15.14
C ARG A 46 -2.12 12.55 -16.10
N PRO A 47 -2.39 11.34 -15.61
CA PRO A 47 -2.24 10.12 -16.41
C PRO A 47 -3.30 10.05 -17.51
N ILE A 48 -2.88 9.88 -18.77
CA ILE A 48 -3.80 9.59 -19.88
C ILE A 48 -3.89 8.07 -20.04
N LEU A 49 -4.90 7.44 -19.43
CA LEU A 49 -5.04 5.99 -19.38
C LEU A 49 -5.37 5.35 -20.75
N THR A 50 -5.86 6.13 -21.71
CA THR A 50 -6.09 5.70 -23.09
C THR A 50 -4.81 5.70 -23.94
N SER A 51 -3.72 6.30 -23.45
CA SER A 51 -2.44 6.35 -24.17
C SER A 51 -1.60 5.11 -23.85
N VAL A 52 -1.58 4.15 -24.78
CA VAL A 52 -0.75 2.94 -24.69
C VAL A 52 0.73 3.28 -24.44
N ARG A 53 1.23 4.33 -25.09
CA ARG A 53 2.62 4.80 -24.92
C ARG A 53 2.87 5.28 -23.49
N GLU A 54 2.00 6.14 -22.94
CA GLU A 54 2.17 6.61 -21.57
C GLU A 54 2.02 5.48 -20.54
N ASN A 55 1.09 4.55 -20.76
CA ASN A 55 0.92 3.40 -19.90
C ASN A 55 2.20 2.56 -19.85
N ARG A 56 2.79 2.24 -21.02
CA ARG A 56 4.07 1.53 -21.10
C ARG A 56 5.19 2.26 -20.35
N LEU A 57 5.28 3.59 -20.46
CA LEU A 57 6.27 4.39 -19.75
C LEU A 57 6.05 4.35 -18.23
N ARG A 58 4.80 4.40 -17.74
CA ARG A 58 4.49 4.25 -16.32
C ARG A 58 4.92 2.88 -15.77
N HIS A 59 4.68 1.81 -16.50
CA HIS A 59 5.18 0.47 -16.14
C HIS A 59 6.70 0.42 -16.09
N GLN A 60 7.39 1.05 -17.04
CA GLN A 60 8.87 1.13 -17.01
C GLN A 60 9.38 1.92 -15.80
N VAL A 61 8.75 3.05 -15.46
CA VAL A 61 9.08 3.82 -14.25
C VAL A 61 8.87 2.97 -12.99
N LEU A 62 7.75 2.24 -12.88
CA LEU A 62 7.52 1.32 -11.77
C LEU A 62 8.54 0.19 -11.73
N GLN A 63 8.90 -0.40 -12.85
CA GLN A 63 9.91 -1.46 -12.90
C GLN A 63 11.27 -0.95 -12.40
N LEU A 64 11.66 0.27 -12.80
CA LEU A 64 12.92 0.88 -12.35
C LEU A 64 12.87 1.29 -10.86
N HIS A 65 11.72 1.77 -10.40
CA HIS A 65 11.54 2.28 -9.03
C HIS A 65 11.27 1.18 -7.99
N ARG A 66 10.52 0.15 -8.39
CA ARG A 66 9.86 -0.89 -7.57
C ARG A 66 9.93 -2.27 -8.21
N GLY A 67 10.92 -2.56 -9.05
CA GLY A 67 11.01 -3.87 -9.73
C GLY A 67 10.98 -5.07 -8.79
N ASP A 68 11.42 -4.90 -7.54
CA ASP A 68 11.34 -5.89 -6.46
C ASP A 68 9.91 -6.24 -6.02
N LEU A 69 8.98 -5.29 -6.11
CA LEU A 69 7.57 -5.49 -5.77
C LEU A 69 6.69 -5.58 -7.01
N TRP A 70 6.78 -4.60 -7.91
CA TRP A 70 6.00 -4.50 -9.13
C TRP A 70 6.31 -5.65 -10.10
N GLY A 71 7.60 -5.91 -10.34
CA GLY A 71 8.03 -7.00 -11.22
C GLY A 71 7.75 -8.40 -10.66
N GLY A 72 7.51 -8.50 -9.35
CA GLY A 72 7.12 -9.75 -8.69
C GLY A 72 5.61 -9.98 -8.58
N LEU A 73 4.79 -9.06 -9.09
CA LEU A 73 3.33 -9.25 -9.10
C LEU A 73 2.96 -10.34 -10.11
N PRO A 74 1.97 -11.19 -9.79
CA PRO A 74 1.55 -12.23 -10.71
C PRO A 74 1.00 -11.71 -12.04
N HIS A 75 1.34 -12.41 -13.12
CA HIS A 75 0.98 -12.01 -14.47
C HIS A 75 -0.53 -12.09 -14.72
N ARG A 76 -1.20 -13.09 -14.15
CA ARG A 76 -2.65 -13.31 -14.22
C ARG A 76 -3.32 -12.74 -12.97
N THR A 77 -3.22 -11.42 -12.82
CA THR A 77 -3.94 -10.67 -11.79
C THR A 77 -5.14 -9.96 -12.39
N GLU A 78 -6.33 -10.26 -11.87
CA GLU A 78 -7.54 -9.51 -12.19
C GLU A 78 -7.70 -8.33 -11.22
N TRP A 79 -7.77 -7.12 -11.76
CA TRP A 79 -7.86 -5.91 -10.96
C TRP A 79 -9.28 -5.36 -10.91
N TRP A 80 -9.70 -4.93 -9.73
CA TRP A 80 -11.03 -4.40 -9.48
C TRP A 80 -10.97 -3.14 -8.63
N ARG A 81 -11.91 -2.21 -8.86
CA ARG A 81 -12.36 -1.31 -7.79
C ARG A 81 -13.33 -2.08 -6.90
N ALA A 82 -13.15 -1.92 -5.60
CA ALA A 82 -14.02 -2.54 -4.62
C ALA A 82 -14.21 -1.62 -3.40
N VAL A 83 -15.21 -1.95 -2.60
CA VAL A 83 -15.34 -1.45 -1.23
C VAL A 83 -15.24 -2.60 -0.25
N ILE A 84 -14.56 -2.38 0.87
CA ILE A 84 -14.50 -3.33 1.98
C ILE A 84 -15.14 -2.73 3.24
N PRO A 85 -15.90 -3.53 4.00
CA PRO A 85 -16.45 -3.08 5.27
C PRO A 85 -15.37 -3.09 6.36
N PRO A 86 -15.59 -2.39 7.49
CA PRO A 86 -14.69 -2.35 8.64
C PRO A 86 -14.18 -3.72 9.11
N GLN A 87 -15.04 -4.72 9.12
CA GLN A 87 -14.73 -6.06 9.60
C GLN A 87 -13.66 -6.73 8.72
N GLU A 88 -13.69 -6.47 7.41
CA GLU A 88 -12.66 -6.96 6.48
C GLU A 88 -11.38 -6.14 6.55
N PHE A 89 -11.50 -4.81 6.68
CA PHE A 89 -10.34 -3.94 6.89
C PHE A 89 -9.52 -4.38 8.11
N ARG A 90 -10.19 -4.77 9.20
CA ARG A 90 -9.52 -5.28 10.41
C ARG A 90 -8.70 -6.56 10.19
N ARG A 91 -9.03 -7.32 9.14
CA ARG A 91 -8.40 -8.61 8.82
C ARG A 91 -7.24 -8.48 7.83
N LEU A 92 -7.01 -7.29 7.27
CA LEU A 92 -5.94 -7.04 6.32
C LEU A 92 -4.57 -7.44 6.88
N ARG A 93 -3.71 -7.84 5.96
CA ARG A 93 -2.31 -8.14 6.22
C ARG A 93 -1.43 -7.02 5.70
N VAL A 94 -0.38 -6.69 6.44
CA VAL A 94 0.67 -5.82 5.93
C VAL A 94 1.54 -6.60 4.94
N ILE A 95 2.15 -5.90 3.99
CA ILE A 95 3.03 -6.50 2.99
C ILE A 95 4.11 -7.39 3.61
N ASN A 96 4.48 -8.46 2.90
CA ASN A 96 5.61 -9.30 3.29
C ASN A 96 6.94 -8.59 3.01
N TYR A 97 7.32 -7.68 3.91
CA TYR A 97 8.56 -6.91 3.83
C TYR A 97 9.24 -6.88 5.21
N PRO A 98 10.59 -6.93 5.31
CA PRO A 98 11.29 -7.11 6.58
C PRO A 98 10.84 -6.19 7.71
N THR A 99 10.71 -4.88 7.45
CA THR A 99 10.26 -3.91 8.47
C THR A 99 8.83 -4.16 8.93
N TRP A 100 7.93 -4.52 8.01
CA TRP A 100 6.53 -4.85 8.34
C TRP A 100 6.41 -6.20 9.03
N THR A 101 7.27 -7.17 8.73
CA THR A 101 7.39 -8.42 9.50
C THR A 101 7.77 -8.11 10.94
N LEU A 102 8.77 -7.26 11.16
CA LEU A 102 9.19 -6.88 12.51
C LEU A 102 8.08 -6.13 13.25
N LEU A 103 7.50 -5.10 12.65
CA LEU A 103 6.46 -4.27 13.27
C LEU A 103 5.16 -5.03 13.55
N SER A 104 4.86 -6.08 12.77
CA SER A 104 3.70 -6.96 13.02
C SER A 104 4.02 -8.15 13.95
N LEU A 105 5.21 -8.18 14.57
CA LEU A 105 5.69 -9.30 15.40
C LEU A 105 5.60 -10.65 14.67
N ALA A 106 6.01 -10.66 13.40
CA ALA A 106 5.93 -11.79 12.47
C ALA A 106 4.51 -12.29 12.13
N THR A 107 3.45 -11.75 12.73
CA THR A 107 2.07 -12.18 12.46
C THR A 107 1.55 -11.73 11.09
N GLY A 108 2.14 -10.67 10.53
CA GLY A 108 1.67 -10.03 9.31
C GLY A 108 0.34 -9.31 9.42
N ARG A 109 -0.32 -9.31 10.60
CA ARG A 109 -1.63 -8.69 10.79
C ARG A 109 -1.49 -7.17 10.87
N LEU A 110 -2.37 -6.44 10.15
CA LEU A 110 -2.46 -4.98 10.27
C LEU A 110 -2.72 -4.56 11.72
N SER A 111 -3.60 -5.27 12.43
CA SER A 111 -3.91 -5.01 13.82
C SER A 111 -2.70 -5.13 14.76
N ALA A 112 -1.84 -6.13 14.54
CA ALA A 112 -0.62 -6.30 15.33
C ALA A 112 0.37 -5.16 15.07
N ALA A 113 0.58 -4.82 13.78
CA ALA A 113 1.43 -3.70 13.40
C ALA A 113 0.93 -2.37 14.00
N ALA A 114 -0.38 -2.12 13.92
CA ALA A 114 -1.01 -0.93 14.49
C ALA A 114 -0.80 -0.83 16.00
N THR A 115 -0.96 -1.94 16.75
CA THR A 115 -0.74 -1.96 18.20
C THR A 115 0.72 -1.63 18.57
N VAL A 116 1.69 -2.22 17.87
CA VAL A 116 3.13 -1.95 18.11
C VAL A 116 3.45 -0.48 17.82
N ILE A 117 2.98 0.01 16.67
CA ILE A 117 3.25 1.38 16.20
C ILE A 117 2.56 2.42 17.09
N ALA A 118 1.32 2.18 17.52
CA ALA A 118 0.59 3.07 18.42
C ALA A 118 1.30 3.27 19.76
N ARG A 119 2.04 2.25 20.23
CA ARG A 119 2.85 2.32 21.45
C ARG A 119 4.24 2.94 21.22
N GLY A 120 4.61 3.24 19.97
CA GLY A 120 5.93 3.76 19.64
C GLY A 120 7.07 2.75 19.81
N ILE A 121 6.77 1.45 19.91
CA ILE A 121 7.76 0.42 20.25
C ILE A 121 8.52 -0.02 19.00
N VAL A 122 9.84 0.04 19.05
CA VAL A 122 10.73 -0.65 18.11
C VAL A 122 10.97 -2.06 18.63
N PRO A 123 10.54 -3.13 17.93
CA PRO A 123 10.76 -4.50 18.40
C PRO A 123 12.24 -4.81 18.60
N ALA A 124 12.60 -5.52 19.68
CA ALA A 124 14.01 -5.84 20.01
C ALA A 124 14.75 -6.58 18.89
N LYS A 125 14.04 -7.41 18.10
CA LYS A 125 14.59 -8.11 16.92
C LYS A 125 14.94 -7.18 15.75
N ALA A 126 14.48 -5.93 15.76
CA ALA A 126 14.83 -4.94 14.75
C ALA A 126 16.18 -4.31 15.12
N THR A 127 17.26 -4.77 14.49
CA THR A 127 18.63 -4.28 14.72
C THR A 127 19.16 -3.49 13.51
N GLY A 128 20.19 -2.67 13.73
CA GLY A 128 20.87 -1.91 12.68
C GLY A 128 19.93 -1.10 11.78
N ARG A 129 20.05 -1.29 10.46
CA ARG A 129 19.21 -0.61 9.45
C ARG A 129 17.72 -0.83 9.65
N TRP A 130 17.31 -1.99 10.17
CA TRP A 130 15.90 -2.33 10.36
C TRP A 130 15.29 -1.60 11.56
N ALA A 131 16.08 -1.37 12.61
CA ALA A 131 15.68 -0.54 13.75
C ALA A 131 15.42 0.91 13.30
N HIS A 132 16.33 1.46 12.50
CA HIS A 132 16.20 2.80 11.94
C HIS A 132 14.96 2.92 11.04
N GLU A 133 14.76 1.94 10.15
CA GLU A 133 13.58 1.94 9.29
C GLU A 133 12.27 1.78 10.06
N ALA A 134 12.25 0.94 11.11
CA ALA A 134 11.10 0.77 11.99
C ALA A 134 10.74 2.08 12.70
N ARG A 135 11.73 2.80 13.25
CA ARG A 135 11.53 4.15 13.84
C ARG A 135 10.93 5.10 12.82
N ALA A 136 11.50 5.17 11.62
CA ALA A 136 10.97 6.02 10.56
C ALA A 136 9.51 5.66 10.22
N VAL A 137 9.17 4.37 10.07
CA VAL A 137 7.80 3.93 9.81
C VAL A 137 6.87 4.35 10.95
N ILE A 138 7.25 4.15 12.21
CA ILE A 138 6.47 4.55 13.39
C ILE A 138 6.18 6.05 13.34
N THR A 139 7.21 6.89 13.23
CA THR A 139 7.06 8.35 13.16
C THR A 139 6.13 8.77 12.03
N ASN A 140 6.31 8.19 10.83
CA ASN A 140 5.48 8.52 9.67
C ASN A 140 4.02 8.12 9.88
N VAL A 141 3.74 6.95 10.44
CA VAL A 141 2.36 6.49 10.69
C VAL A 141 1.66 7.39 11.69
N LEU A 142 2.34 7.79 12.78
CA LEU A 142 1.79 8.70 13.77
C LEU A 142 1.54 10.10 13.17
N GLN A 143 2.47 10.61 12.36
CA GLN A 143 2.25 11.87 11.62
C GLN A 143 1.05 11.79 10.67
N ILE A 144 0.87 10.68 9.95
CA ILE A 144 -0.30 10.48 9.08
C ILE A 144 -1.58 10.47 9.93
N ARG A 145 -1.58 9.71 11.04
CA ARG A 145 -2.72 9.61 11.98
C ARG A 145 -3.11 10.97 12.54
N ASP A 146 -2.15 11.85 12.83
CA ASP A 146 -2.42 13.11 13.52
C ASP A 146 -2.70 14.27 12.57
N ARG A 147 -2.12 14.26 11.36
CA ARG A 147 -2.07 15.44 10.49
C ARG A 147 -2.82 15.29 9.17
N LEU A 148 -2.97 14.07 8.64
CA LEU A 148 -3.64 13.92 7.35
C LEU A 148 -5.16 13.90 7.50
N PRO A 149 -5.88 14.68 6.66
CA PRO A 149 -7.32 14.57 6.53
C PRO A 149 -7.73 13.13 6.23
N GLU A 150 -8.88 12.71 6.74
CA GLU A 150 -9.34 11.33 6.60
C GLU A 150 -9.47 10.88 5.14
N VAL A 151 -9.98 11.76 4.27
CA VAL A 151 -10.06 11.53 2.82
C VAL A 151 -8.70 11.21 2.22
N GLU A 152 -7.63 11.87 2.68
CA GLU A 152 -6.28 11.62 2.19
C GLU A 152 -5.67 10.32 2.72
N ILE A 153 -6.02 9.93 3.95
CA ILE A 153 -5.60 8.62 4.48
C ILE A 153 -6.26 7.50 3.68
N GLN A 154 -7.56 7.63 3.43
CA GLN A 154 -8.35 6.65 2.69
C GLN A 154 -8.08 6.64 1.18
N ASN A 155 -7.36 7.64 0.64
CA ASN A 155 -7.10 7.74 -0.78
C ASN A 155 -6.31 6.54 -1.31
N GLN A 156 -7.01 5.57 -1.87
CA GLN A 156 -6.48 4.51 -2.71
C GLN A 156 -5.50 3.57 -1.98
N PHE A 157 -6.07 2.54 -1.34
CA PHE A 157 -5.31 1.35 -0.94
C PHE A 157 -5.23 0.39 -2.12
N ILE A 158 -4.06 -0.19 -2.35
CA ILE A 158 -3.88 -1.26 -3.33
C ILE A 158 -3.69 -2.56 -2.55
N LEU A 159 -4.65 -3.46 -2.69
CA LEU A 159 -4.70 -4.75 -2.05
C LEU A 159 -4.43 -5.86 -3.07
N MET A 160 -4.03 -7.01 -2.56
CA MET A 160 -3.99 -8.24 -3.34
C MET A 160 -4.42 -9.43 -2.50
N GLY A 161 -5.15 -10.35 -3.12
CA GLY A 161 -5.72 -11.53 -2.48
C GLY A 161 -5.97 -12.65 -3.49
N ARG A 162 -6.62 -13.71 -3.02
CA ARG A 162 -7.08 -14.83 -3.88
C ARG A 162 -8.57 -14.68 -4.15
N PRO A 163 -9.08 -15.12 -5.31
CA PRO A 163 -10.51 -15.08 -5.62
C PRO A 163 -11.42 -15.68 -4.54
N THR A 164 -11.01 -16.82 -3.96
CA THR A 164 -11.75 -17.53 -2.90
C THR A 164 -11.33 -17.13 -1.48
N GLY A 165 -10.31 -16.27 -1.35
CA GLY A 165 -9.71 -15.88 -0.08
C GLY A 165 -10.41 -14.70 0.57
N ARG A 166 -10.64 -14.78 1.89
CA ARG A 166 -11.17 -13.65 2.70
C ARG A 166 -10.08 -12.74 3.28
N ILE A 167 -8.81 -12.99 2.96
CA ILE A 167 -7.67 -12.25 3.50
C ILE A 167 -6.93 -11.58 2.34
N CYS A 168 -6.74 -10.28 2.47
CA CYS A 168 -5.99 -9.47 1.51
C CYS A 168 -4.73 -8.89 2.16
N THR A 169 -3.66 -8.82 1.39
CA THR A 169 -2.42 -8.13 1.75
C THR A 169 -2.44 -6.73 1.15
N ILE A 170 -2.05 -5.73 1.92
CA ILE A 170 -1.88 -4.35 1.46
C ILE A 170 -0.56 -4.27 0.70
N LEU A 171 -0.61 -4.07 -0.62
CA LEU A 171 0.58 -3.84 -1.44
C LEU A 171 1.05 -2.39 -1.32
N GLU A 172 0.12 -1.45 -1.47
CA GLU A 172 0.35 0.00 -1.32
C GLU A 172 -0.61 0.57 -0.28
N GLY A 173 -0.11 1.51 0.53
CA GLY A 173 -0.89 2.19 1.55
C GLY A 173 -0.73 1.60 2.95
N ASN A 174 0.23 0.70 3.19
CA ASN A 174 0.46 0.07 4.50
C ASN A 174 0.54 1.09 5.67
N LYS A 175 1.24 2.21 5.49
CA LYS A 175 1.34 3.27 6.52
C LYS A 175 -0.01 3.96 6.77
N ARG A 176 -0.72 4.33 5.69
CA ARG A 176 -2.03 4.99 5.76
C ARG A 176 -3.09 4.06 6.36
N ALA A 177 -3.10 2.79 5.97
CA ALA A 177 -3.99 1.78 6.53
C ALA A 177 -3.72 1.55 8.03
N THR A 178 -2.44 1.57 8.44
CA THR A 178 -2.08 1.47 9.86
C THR A 178 -2.54 2.71 10.64
N ALA A 179 -2.33 3.91 10.10
CA ALA A 179 -2.79 5.15 10.73
C ALA A 179 -4.32 5.19 10.88
N LEU A 180 -5.05 4.80 9.83
CA LEU A 180 -6.51 4.64 9.84
C LEU A 180 -6.92 3.62 10.91
N TYR A 181 -6.20 2.49 10.99
CA TYR A 181 -6.51 1.46 11.99
C TYR A 181 -6.37 2.01 13.41
N ILE A 182 -5.27 2.70 13.70
CA ILE A 182 -5.02 3.31 15.00
C ILE A 182 -6.12 4.32 15.33
N ARG A 183 -6.43 5.24 14.40
CA ARG A 183 -7.43 6.30 14.60
C ARG A 183 -8.81 5.73 14.97
N HIS A 184 -9.31 4.76 14.20
CA HIS A 184 -10.69 4.32 14.31
C HIS A 184 -10.91 3.09 15.22
N PHE A 185 -9.95 2.16 15.30
CA PHE A 185 -10.15 0.92 16.06
C PHE A 185 -9.42 0.88 17.40
N LEU A 186 -8.27 1.55 17.52
CA LEU A 186 -7.50 1.58 18.77
C LEU A 186 -7.84 2.82 19.61
N ALA A 187 -7.60 4.01 19.05
CA ALA A 187 -7.81 5.29 19.72
C ALA A 187 -9.30 5.70 19.72
N LYS A 188 -10.08 5.23 18.74
CA LYS A 188 -11.52 5.52 18.58
C LYS A 188 -11.82 7.03 18.56
N THR A 189 -10.95 7.82 17.94
CA THR A 189 -11.08 9.28 17.91
C THR A 189 -12.08 9.77 16.86
N ALA A 190 -12.59 8.88 16.01
CA ALA A 190 -13.61 9.14 15.00
C ALA A 190 -14.41 7.86 14.69
N PRO A 191 -15.67 7.98 14.22
CA PRO A 191 -16.46 6.83 13.77
C PRO A 191 -15.71 6.03 12.71
N VAL A 192 -15.88 4.71 12.69
CA VAL A 192 -15.25 3.87 11.67
C VAL A 192 -15.96 4.11 10.33
N PRO A 193 -15.24 4.37 9.22
CA PRO A 193 -15.85 4.52 7.91
C PRO A 193 -16.66 3.26 7.54
N PRO A 194 -17.93 3.38 7.13
CA PRO A 194 -18.80 2.22 6.86
C PRO A 194 -18.33 1.40 5.65
N ALA A 195 -17.58 2.03 4.75
CA ALA A 195 -16.98 1.41 3.58
C ALA A 195 -15.63 2.09 3.27
N ILE A 196 -14.64 1.29 2.89
CA ILE A 196 -13.30 1.76 2.52
C ILE A 196 -13.06 1.37 1.07
N GLN A 197 -12.78 2.35 0.22
CA GLN A 197 -12.50 2.15 -1.20
C GLN A 197 -11.10 1.59 -1.41
N VAL A 198 -10.99 0.56 -2.25
CA VAL A 198 -9.73 -0.13 -2.55
C VAL A 198 -9.63 -0.46 -4.03
N LEU A 199 -8.39 -0.54 -4.53
CA LEU A 199 -8.06 -1.34 -5.69
C LEU A 199 -7.63 -2.72 -5.19
N ILE A 200 -8.16 -3.79 -5.77
CA ILE A 200 -7.79 -5.15 -5.38
C ILE A 200 -7.40 -5.97 -6.60
N GLY A 201 -6.22 -6.60 -6.51
CA GLY A 201 -5.77 -7.62 -7.44
C GLY A 201 -6.11 -9.02 -6.92
N LEU A 202 -6.76 -9.83 -7.74
CA LEU A 202 -7.08 -11.21 -7.43
C LEU A 202 -6.26 -12.13 -8.34
N THR A 203 -5.59 -13.10 -7.74
CA THR A 203 -4.75 -14.06 -8.49
C THR A 203 -4.70 -15.41 -7.76
N GLU A 204 -4.58 -16.49 -8.53
CA GLU A 204 -4.32 -17.84 -8.01
C GLU A 204 -2.82 -18.16 -7.92
N GLU A 205 -1.98 -17.34 -8.53
CA GLU A 205 -0.53 -17.49 -8.53
C GLU A 205 0.08 -17.11 -7.18
N ARG A 206 1.20 -17.74 -6.83
CA ARG A 206 1.96 -17.38 -5.63
C ARG A 206 2.69 -16.06 -5.86
N CYS A 207 2.65 -15.14 -4.90
CA CYS A 207 3.53 -13.97 -4.84
C CYS A 207 4.26 -13.92 -3.50
N ALA A 208 5.58 -13.74 -3.54
CA ALA A 208 6.41 -13.59 -2.34
C ALA A 208 6.02 -12.35 -1.51
N CYS A 209 5.45 -11.34 -2.16
CA CYS A 209 4.92 -10.12 -1.56
C CYS A 209 3.69 -10.36 -0.68
N LEU A 210 2.96 -11.47 -0.92
CA LEU A 210 1.72 -11.80 -0.25
C LEU A 210 1.98 -12.54 1.04
N ARG A 211 1.21 -12.19 2.07
CA ARG A 211 1.02 -13.03 3.24
C ARG A 211 -0.24 -13.83 3.01
N LEU A 212 -0.08 -15.03 2.45
CA LEU A 212 -1.17 -15.99 2.36
C LEU A 212 -1.47 -16.56 3.76
N ALA A 213 -2.71 -17.01 3.95
CA ALA A 213 -3.23 -17.51 5.21
C ALA A 213 -2.40 -18.70 5.73
#